data_AF-A0A252CFD8-F1
#
_entry.id   AF-A0A252CFD8-F1
#
_cell.length_a   1.000
_cell.length_b   1.000
_cell.length_c   1.000
_cell.angle_alpha   90.00
_cell.angle_beta   90.00
_cell.angle_gamma   90.00
#
_symmetry.space_group_name_H-M   'P 1'
#
loop_
_entity.id
_entity.type
_entity.pdbx_description
1 polymer ?
#
loop_
_entity_poly.entity_id
_entity_poly.type
_entity_poly.pdbx_seq_one_letter_code
_entity_poly.pdbx_strand_id
1 'polypeptide(L)'
;MKKWYLSTPMNGKTEEEIQAALQRGIDWVKERGEEYHSPYNPDNAAFNDKNEVHDPKPIAMLAKAIEPMDECTGVLFIGDLCDLYGSRGCSVESLISRTYGMEREKID
;
A
#
# COMPACT_ATOMS: atom_id res chain seq x y z
N MET A 1 3.21 -18.39 8.93
CA MET A 1 3.81 -17.09 9.29
C MET A 1 2.97 -16.03 8.60
N LYS A 2 2.55 -14.98 9.30
CA LYS A 2 1.71 -13.95 8.66
C LYS A 2 2.55 -13.15 7.67
N LYS A 3 1.95 -12.84 6.53
CA LYS A 3 2.51 -11.94 5.53
C LYS A 3 1.55 -10.80 5.26
N TRP A 4 2.02 -9.57 5.40
CA TRP A 4 1.19 -8.36 5.28
C TRP A 4 1.45 -7.63 3.98
N TYR A 5 0.39 -7.33 3.23
CA TYR A 5 0.46 -6.36 2.15
C TYR A 5 0.42 -4.95 2.74
N LEU A 6 1.41 -4.10 2.42
CA LEU A 6 1.50 -2.74 2.94
C LEU A 6 0.72 -1.78 2.04
N SER A 7 -0.35 -1.19 2.55
CA SER A 7 -1.21 -0.25 1.81
C SER A 7 -1.02 1.18 2.33
N THR A 8 -0.58 2.09 1.47
CA THR A 8 -0.52 3.53 1.75
C THR A 8 -0.89 4.33 0.50
N PRO A 9 -1.50 5.52 0.59
CA PRO A 9 -1.73 6.39 -0.56
C PRO A 9 -0.42 6.77 -1.25
N MET A 10 -0.34 6.58 -2.57
CA MET A 10 0.86 6.90 -3.35
C MET A 10 0.61 8.04 -4.35
N ASN A 11 -0.46 7.96 -5.15
CA ASN A 11 -0.74 8.98 -6.16
C ASN A 11 -0.98 10.36 -5.51
N GLY A 12 -0.20 11.35 -5.92
CA GLY A 12 -0.21 12.70 -5.35
C GLY A 12 0.67 12.87 -4.10
N LYS A 13 1.47 11.86 -3.73
CA LYS A 13 2.51 11.95 -2.70
C LYS A 13 3.89 11.92 -3.32
N THR A 14 4.86 12.52 -2.65
CA THR A 14 6.28 12.41 -2.98
C THR A 14 6.81 11.02 -2.64
N GLU A 15 7.92 10.62 -3.28
CA GLU A 15 8.59 9.36 -2.94
C GLU A 15 9.03 9.30 -1.47
N GLU A 16 9.52 10.43 -0.92
CA GLU A 16 9.93 10.52 0.49
C GLU A 16 8.77 10.23 1.45
N GLU A 17 7.59 10.80 1.18
CA GLU A 17 6.38 10.54 1.98
C GLU A 17 5.96 9.07 1.91
N ILE A 18 6.01 8.47 0.71
CA ILE A 18 5.65 7.07 0.49
C ILE A 18 6.62 6.14 1.23
N GLN A 19 7.92 6.36 1.10
CA GLN A 19 8.96 5.57 1.77
C GLN A 19 8.86 5.71 3.29
N ALA A 20 8.61 6.92 3.79
CA ALA A 20 8.42 7.15 5.22
C ALA A 20 7.20 6.40 5.77
N ALA A 21 6.09 6.34 5.03
CA ALA A 21 4.93 5.54 5.39
C ALA A 21 5.25 4.03 5.37
N LEU A 22 5.78 3.53 4.26
CA LEU A 22 6.12 2.11 4.12
C LEU A 22 7.12 1.65 5.19
N GLN A 23 8.09 2.48 5.56
CA GLN A 23 9.04 2.15 6.62
C GLN A 23 8.34 1.93 7.97
N ARG A 24 7.33 2.74 8.34
CA ARG A 24 6.53 2.51 9.55
C ARG A 24 5.84 1.14 9.52
N GLY A 25 5.30 0.76 8.36
CA GLY A 25 4.69 -0.55 8.16
C GLY A 25 5.71 -1.70 8.26
N ILE A 26 6.87 -1.53 7.64
CA ILE A 26 7.97 -2.50 7.69
C ILE A 26 8.43 -2.72 9.14
N ASP A 27 8.59 -1.65 9.91
CA ASP A 27 9.02 -1.72 11.30
C ASP A 27 7.97 -2.46 12.15
N TRP A 28 6.69 -2.11 12.00
CA TRP A 28 5.59 -2.79 12.68
C TRP A 28 5.58 -4.31 12.39
N VAL A 29 5.79 -4.71 11.14
CA VAL A 29 5.82 -6.13 10.75
C VAL A 29 7.05 -6.83 11.33
N LYS A 30 8.23 -6.20 11.23
CA LYS A 30 9.50 -6.78 11.71
C LYS A 30 9.52 -6.97 13.23
N GLU A 31 8.96 -6.03 13.99
CA GLU A 31 8.81 -6.14 15.45
C GLU A 31 8.02 -7.38 15.89
N ARG A 32 7.16 -7.91 15.00
CA ARG A 32 6.33 -9.10 15.23
C ARG A 32 6.96 -10.39 14.70
N GLY A 33 8.11 -10.32 14.03
CA GLY A 33 8.72 -11.47 13.37
C GLY A 33 7.90 -12.01 12.21
N GLU A 34 7.16 -11.13 11.52
CA GLU A 34 6.27 -11.47 10.40
C GLU A 34 6.88 -11.03 9.05
N GLU A 35 6.26 -11.42 7.94
CA GLU A 35 6.69 -11.03 6.59
C GLU A 35 5.84 -9.89 6.02
N TYR A 36 6.36 -9.19 5.01
CA TYR A 36 5.62 -8.15 4.30
C TYR A 36 5.83 -8.22 2.78
N HIS A 37 4.88 -7.61 2.06
CA HIS A 37 5.02 -7.20 0.68
C HIS A 37 4.85 -5.68 0.59
N SER A 38 5.85 -4.99 0.04
CA SER A 38 5.76 -3.56 -0.29
C SER A 38 5.39 -3.39 -1.77
N PRO A 39 4.25 -2.76 -2.10
CA PRO A 39 3.81 -2.60 -3.47
C PRO A 39 4.54 -1.47 -4.22
N TYR A 40 5.33 -0.65 -3.53
CA TYR A 40 6.07 0.44 -4.17
C TYR A 40 7.30 -0.09 -4.93
N ASN A 41 7.35 0.20 -6.23
CA ASN A 41 8.50 -0.05 -7.08
C ASN A 41 8.91 1.26 -7.79
N PRO A 42 10.08 1.84 -7.46
CA PRO A 42 10.51 3.12 -8.03
C PRO A 42 10.72 3.05 -9.56
N ASP A 43 11.10 1.89 -10.11
CA ASP A 43 11.31 1.73 -11.56
C ASP A 43 10.01 1.87 -12.38
N ASN A 44 8.87 1.68 -11.73
CA ASN A 44 7.53 1.78 -12.34
C ASN A 44 6.80 3.07 -11.99
N ALA A 45 7.38 3.93 -11.14
CA ALA A 45 6.78 5.18 -10.73
C ALA A 45 6.96 6.24 -11.83
N ALA A 46 5.88 6.94 -12.16
CA ALA A 46 5.93 8.15 -12.96
C ALA A 46 5.73 9.34 -12.03
N PHE A 47 6.45 10.43 -12.27
CA PHE A 47 6.39 11.64 -11.46
C PHE A 47 5.86 12.82 -12.28
N ASN A 48 5.08 13.69 -11.63
CA ASN A 48 4.63 14.95 -12.24
C ASN A 48 5.67 16.08 -12.02
N ASP A 49 5.37 17.28 -12.53
CA ASP A 49 6.24 18.46 -12.40
C ASP A 49 6.49 18.92 -10.94
N LYS A 50 5.74 18.38 -9.97
CA LYS A 50 5.90 18.63 -8.53
C LYS A 50 6.66 17.51 -7.82
N ASN A 51 7.22 16.55 -8.55
CA ASN A 51 7.88 15.36 -8.00
C ASN A 51 6.95 14.47 -7.16
N GLU A 52 5.66 14.47 -7.48
CA GLU A 52 4.66 13.59 -6.88
C GLU A 52 4.40 12.41 -7.81
N VAL A 53 4.14 11.23 -7.25
CA VAL A 53 3.76 10.05 -8.02
C VAL A 53 2.44 10.32 -8.75
N HIS A 54 2.45 10.02 -10.04
CA HIS A 54 1.30 10.08 -10.92
C HIS A 54 1.09 8.72 -11.58
N ASP A 55 -0.14 8.23 -11.55
CA ASP A 55 -0.49 6.96 -12.20
C ASP A 55 -1.00 7.19 -13.63
N PRO A 56 -0.17 7.06 -14.69
CA PRO A 56 -0.63 7.26 -16.07
C PRO A 56 -1.59 6.16 -16.54
N LYS A 57 -1.56 4.98 -15.90
CA LYS A 57 -2.44 3.84 -16.20
C LYS A 57 -2.98 3.24 -14.90
N PRO A 58 -3.84 3.97 -14.16
CA PRO A 58 -4.15 3.67 -12.77
C PRO A 58 -4.75 2.27 -12.57
N ILE A 59 -5.62 1.82 -13.48
CA ILE A 59 -6.23 0.49 -13.39
C ILE A 59 -5.19 -0.62 -13.63
N ALA A 60 -4.34 -0.48 -14.64
CA ALA A 60 -3.32 -1.49 -14.94
C ALA A 60 -2.22 -1.55 -13.88
N MET A 61 -1.86 -0.40 -13.31
CA MET A 61 -0.92 -0.31 -12.20
C MET A 61 -1.50 -0.93 -10.94
N LEU A 62 -2.75 -0.59 -10.60
CA LEU A 62 -3.46 -1.19 -9.46
C LEU A 62 -3.57 -2.71 -9.62
N ALA A 63 -3.94 -3.22 -10.79
CA ALA A 63 -4.05 -4.66 -11.03
C ALA A 63 -2.74 -5.41 -10.76
N LYS A 64 -1.60 -4.82 -11.12
CA LYS A 64 -0.27 -5.37 -10.80
C LYS A 64 0.09 -5.22 -9.33
N ALA A 65 -0.27 -4.09 -8.72
CA ALA A 65 0.02 -3.82 -7.32
C ALA A 65 -0.71 -4.80 -6.39
N ILE A 66 -1.95 -5.17 -6.72
CA ILE A 66 -2.77 -6.06 -5.88
C ILE A 66 -2.52 -7.56 -6.13
N GLU A 67 -1.89 -7.96 -7.23
CA GLU A 67 -1.62 -9.37 -7.53
C GLU A 67 -0.88 -10.09 -6.37
N PRO A 68 0.15 -9.51 -5.74
CA PRO A 68 0.80 -10.09 -4.55
C PRO A 68 -0.07 -10.22 -3.30
N MET A 69 -1.29 -9.64 -3.27
CA MET A 69 -2.21 -9.82 -2.14
C MET A 69 -2.65 -11.28 -1.99
N ASP A 70 -2.65 -12.08 -3.07
CA ASP A 70 -2.99 -13.50 -3.03
C ASP A 70 -2.04 -14.32 -2.13
N GLU A 71 -0.80 -13.84 -1.97
CA GLU A 71 0.22 -14.46 -1.12
C GLU A 71 0.24 -13.90 0.31
N CYS A 72 -0.65 -12.96 0.63
CA CYS A 72 -0.69 -12.27 1.92
C CYS A 72 -1.82 -12.78 2.81
N THR A 73 -1.55 -12.87 4.11
CA THR A 73 -2.56 -13.21 5.13
C THR A 73 -3.46 -12.02 5.44
N GLY A 74 -2.94 -10.80 5.31
CA GLY A 74 -3.65 -9.58 5.66
C GLY A 74 -3.13 -8.34 4.95
N VAL A 75 -3.84 -7.23 5.14
CA VAL A 75 -3.48 -5.89 4.67
C VAL A 75 -3.23 -4.98 5.87
N LEU A 76 -2.06 -4.35 5.89
CA LEU A 76 -1.71 -3.31 6.85
C LEU A 76 -1.88 -1.95 6.17
N PHE A 77 -2.88 -1.19 6.62
CA PHE A 77 -3.12 0.17 6.15
C PHE A 77 -2.27 1.16 6.95
N ILE A 78 -1.54 2.03 6.26
CA ILE A 78 -0.57 2.95 6.87
C ILE A 78 -0.98 4.38 6.54
N GLY A 79 -1.18 5.18 7.59
CA GLY A 79 -1.61 6.57 7.48
C GLY A 79 -2.99 6.83 8.07
N ASP A 80 -3.45 8.07 7.96
CA ASP A 80 -4.74 8.46 8.51
C ASP A 80 -5.91 7.91 7.68
N LEU A 81 -7.06 7.75 8.34
CA LEU A 81 -8.25 7.17 7.70
C LEU A 81 -8.77 8.04 6.55
N CYS A 82 -8.68 9.37 6.65
CA CYS A 82 -9.20 10.26 5.62
C CYS A 82 -8.40 10.10 4.31
N ASP A 83 -7.07 10.07 4.41
CA ASP A 83 -6.18 9.85 3.26
C ASP A 83 -6.36 8.44 2.69
N LEU A 84 -6.49 7.42 3.53
CA LEU A 84 -6.73 6.04 3.11
C LEU A 84 -8.06 5.87 2.34
N TYR A 85 -9.15 6.47 2.82
CA TYR A 85 -10.44 6.42 2.11
C TYR A 85 -10.49 7.35 0.90
N GLY A 86 -9.70 8.42 0.88
CA GLY A 86 -9.54 9.29 -0.28
C GLY A 86 -8.75 8.65 -1.42
N SER A 87 -7.85 7.71 -1.09
CA SER A 87 -7.05 6.96 -2.06
C SER A 87 -7.88 5.90 -2.79
N ARG A 88 -7.86 5.96 -4.13
CA ARG A 88 -8.55 4.97 -4.98
C ARG A 88 -7.94 3.58 -4.82
N GLY A 89 -6.61 3.48 -4.73
CA GLY A 89 -5.91 2.21 -4.55
C GLY A 89 -6.27 1.56 -3.21
N CYS A 90 -6.08 2.30 -2.11
CA CYS A 90 -6.37 1.83 -0.76
C CYS A 90 -7.85 1.47 -0.57
N SER A 91 -8.76 2.18 -1.22
CA SER A 91 -10.19 1.84 -1.21
C SER A 91 -10.47 0.47 -1.86
N VAL A 92 -9.81 0.16 -2.98
CA VAL A 92 -9.95 -1.14 -3.64
C VAL A 92 -9.30 -2.24 -2.80
N GLU A 93 -8.09 -2.01 -2.27
CA GLU A 93 -7.40 -2.96 -1.39
C GLU A 93 -8.21 -3.27 -0.11
N SER A 94 -8.88 -2.26 0.46
CA SER A 94 -9.82 -2.42 1.58
C SER A 94 -11.05 -3.26 1.21
N LEU A 95 -11.59 -3.07 0.00
CA LEU A 95 -12.71 -3.87 -0.49
C LEU A 95 -12.30 -5.33 -0.75
N ILE A 96 -11.13 -5.56 -1.35
CA ILE A 96 -10.59 -6.90 -1.60
C ILE A 96 -10.36 -7.59 -0.26
N SER A 97 -9.59 -7.00 0.66
CA SER A 97 -9.31 -7.60 1.96
C SER A 97 -10.57 -7.97 2.74
N ARG A 98 -11.60 -7.11 2.70
CA ARG A 98 -12.90 -7.41 3.31
C ARG A 98 -13.63 -8.56 2.60
N THR A 99 -13.65 -8.57 1.27
CA THR A 99 -14.43 -9.52 0.48
C THR A 99 -13.83 -10.93 0.52
N TYR A 100 -12.51 -11.02 0.54
CA TYR A 100 -11.76 -12.28 0.56
C TYR A 100 -11.40 -12.76 1.97
N GLY A 101 -11.86 -12.06 3.01
CA GLY A 101 -11.67 -12.48 4.41
C GLY A 101 -10.23 -12.38 4.90
N MET A 102 -9.45 -11.47 4.35
CA MET A 102 -8.08 -11.20 4.79
C MET A 102 -8.07 -10.48 6.14
N GLU A 103 -7.01 -10.67 6.92
CA GLU A 103 -6.80 -9.85 8.12
C GLU A 103 -6.60 -8.37 7.73
N ARG A 104 -7.02 -7.45 8.60
CA ARG A 104 -6.95 -6.01 8.34
C ARG A 104 -6.49 -5.29 9.59
N GLU A 105 -5.35 -4.62 9.49
CA GLU A 105 -4.76 -3.83 10.57
C GLU A 105 -4.46 -2.40 10.08
N LYS A 106 -4.30 -1.47 11.02
CA LYS A 106 -3.96 -0.08 10.71
C LYS A 106 -2.91 0.47 11.66
N ILE A 107 -2.01 1.27 11.12
CA ILE A 107 -1.13 2.18 11.86
C ILE A 107 -1.22 3.60 11.27
N ASP A 108 -0.89 4.60 12.09
CA ASP A 108 -0.80 6.01 11.67
C ASP A 108 0.58 6.33 11.03
#